data_AF-A0A7J7XZD5-F1
#
_entry.id   AF-A0A7J7XZD5-F1
#
_cell.length_a   1.000
_cell.length_b   1.000
_cell.length_c   1.000
_cell.angle_alpha   90.00
_cell.angle_beta   90.00
_cell.angle_gamma   90.00
#
_symmetry.space_group_name_H-M   'P 1'
#
loop_
_entity.id
_entity.type
_entity.pdbx_description
1 polymer ?
#
loop_
_entity_poly.entity_id
_entity_poly.type
_entity_poly.pdbx_seq_one_letter_code
_entity_poly.pdbx_strand_id
1 'polypeptide(L)'
;MSGAALGLEIVFVFFLALFLLHRYGDFKKQHRLVIVGTLLAWYLCFLIVFILPLDVSTTIYNRCKHAAANSSPPENSNVTGVYATATPAPSPHPCFKPWSYIPDGIMPIFWRVVYWTSQFLTWILLPFMQSYARSGGFSITGKILLEQAFYLEDVAKNETSATHQFVHTFQSPEPENRFVQYFYSPAVGM
;
A
#
# COMPACT_ATOMS: atom_id res chain seq x y z
N MET A 1 -23.78 -12.64 -14.73
CA MET A 1 -23.85 -12.28 -13.30
C MET A 1 -22.50 -12.35 -12.57
N SER A 2 -21.42 -12.86 -13.18
CA SER A 2 -20.10 -13.06 -12.54
C SER A 2 -19.41 -11.78 -12.03
N GLY A 3 -19.48 -10.68 -12.79
CA GLY A 3 -18.82 -9.43 -12.42
C GLY A 3 -19.48 -8.68 -11.24
N ALA A 4 -20.77 -8.95 -10.99
CA ALA A 4 -21.52 -8.30 -9.91
C ALA A 4 -21.07 -8.78 -8.53
N ALA A 5 -20.73 -10.07 -8.39
CA ALA A 5 -20.23 -10.63 -7.15
C ALA A 5 -18.91 -9.95 -6.74
N LEU A 6 -17.97 -9.83 -7.68
CA LEU A 6 -16.69 -9.15 -7.44
C LEU A 6 -16.85 -7.67 -7.09
N GLY A 7 -17.75 -6.98 -7.78
CA GLY A 7 -18.08 -5.59 -7.45
C GLY A 7 -18.62 -5.46 -6.02
N LEU A 8 -19.48 -6.39 -5.59
CA LEU A 8 -20.04 -6.42 -4.24
C LEU A 8 -18.94 -6.67 -3.20
N GLU A 9 -18.06 -7.66 -3.41
CA GLU A 9 -16.91 -7.93 -2.53
C GLU A 9 -16.00 -6.70 -2.37
N ILE A 10 -15.66 -6.05 -3.48
CA ILE A 10 -14.83 -4.84 -3.49
C ILE A 10 -15.47 -3.71 -2.67
N VAL A 11 -16.78 -3.48 -2.89
CA VAL A 11 -17.54 -2.45 -2.16
C VAL A 11 -17.63 -2.79 -0.67
N PHE A 12 -17.89 -4.05 -0.34
CA PHE A 12 -17.93 -4.53 1.05
C PHE A 12 -16.59 -4.30 1.76
N VAL A 13 -15.47 -4.67 1.13
CA VAL A 13 -14.13 -4.47 1.69
C VAL A 13 -13.80 -2.98 1.87
N PHE A 14 -14.23 -2.12 0.96
CA PHE A 14 -14.06 -0.68 1.10
C PHE A 14 -14.80 -0.12 2.32
N PHE A 15 -16.06 -0.49 2.52
CA PHE A 15 -16.83 -0.08 3.69
C PHE A 15 -16.28 -0.68 4.99
N LEU A 16 -15.79 -1.92 4.97
CA LEU A 16 -15.13 -2.54 6.11
C LEU A 16 -13.87 -1.74 6.50
N ALA A 17 -13.01 -1.41 5.53
CA ALA A 17 -11.82 -0.60 5.77
C ALA A 17 -12.16 0.80 6.31
N LEU A 18 -13.17 1.46 5.74
CA LEU A 18 -13.69 2.74 6.23
C LEU A 18 -14.22 2.66 7.66
N PHE A 19 -15.03 1.63 7.95
CA PHE A 19 -15.63 1.43 9.27
C PHE A 19 -14.56 1.20 10.33
N LEU A 20 -13.57 0.34 10.04
CA LEU A 20 -12.47 0.09 10.94
C LEU A 20 -11.63 1.36 11.14
N LEU A 21 -11.32 2.10 10.07
CA LEU A 21 -10.59 3.36 10.19
C LEU A 21 -11.38 4.40 10.99
N HIS A 22 -12.71 4.47 10.82
CA HIS A 22 -13.56 5.37 11.59
C HIS A 22 -13.66 4.98 13.06
N ARG A 23 -13.59 3.68 13.37
CA ARG A 23 -13.65 3.21 14.75
C ARG A 23 -12.32 3.34 15.49
N TYR A 24 -11.20 3.17 14.79
CA TYR A 24 -9.86 3.17 15.40
C TYR A 24 -9.08 4.48 15.17
N GLY A 25 -9.50 5.33 14.23
CA GLY A 25 -8.79 6.55 13.85
C GLY A 25 -9.52 7.84 14.27
N ASP A 26 -8.77 8.79 14.81
CA ASP A 26 -9.25 10.14 15.12
C ASP A 26 -9.08 11.09 13.91
N PHE A 27 -10.09 11.17 13.04
CA PHE A 27 -10.04 11.96 11.80
C PHE A 27 -9.80 13.47 11.98
N LYS A 28 -10.07 14.02 13.17
CA LYS A 28 -9.94 15.46 13.44
C LYS A 28 -8.55 15.89 13.87
N LYS A 29 -7.73 14.96 14.40
CA LYS A 29 -6.39 15.29 14.92
C LYS A 29 -5.26 14.94 13.96
N GLN A 30 -5.48 14.00 13.04
CA GLN A 30 -4.44 13.51 12.15
C GLN A 30 -4.44 14.21 10.79
N HIS A 31 -3.23 14.36 10.22
CA HIS A 31 -3.05 14.93 8.89
C HIS A 31 -3.77 14.10 7.82
N ARG A 32 -4.45 14.76 6.88
CA ARG A 32 -5.30 14.11 5.87
C ARG A 32 -4.57 13.06 5.03
N LEU A 33 -3.29 13.29 4.71
CA LEU A 33 -2.48 12.32 3.93
C LEU A 33 -2.26 11.00 4.70
N VAL A 34 -2.16 11.06 6.03
CA VAL A 34 -1.96 9.87 6.87
C VAL A 34 -3.22 9.04 6.87
N ILE A 35 -4.37 9.70 7.06
CA ILE A 35 -5.68 9.06 7.02
C ILE A 35 -5.91 8.36 5.66
N VAL A 36 -5.65 9.06 4.55
CA VAL A 36 -5.81 8.49 3.20
C VAL A 36 -4.83 7.34 2.96
N GLY A 37 -3.57 7.48 3.37
CA GLY A 37 -2.57 6.43 3.26
C GLY A 37 -2.93 5.18 4.06
N THR A 38 -3.39 5.34 5.30
CA THR A 38 -3.83 4.24 6.15
C THR A 38 -5.09 3.58 5.59
N LEU A 39 -6.06 4.36 5.09
CA LEU A 39 -7.25 3.83 4.44
C LEU A 39 -6.90 2.95 3.24
N LEU A 40 -6.05 3.47 2.34
CA LEU A 40 -5.58 2.75 1.16
C LEU A 40 -4.84 1.47 1.54
N ALA A 41 -3.95 1.54 2.54
CA ALA A 41 -3.21 0.37 3.01
C ALA A 41 -4.15 -0.71 3.58
N TRP A 42 -5.09 -0.33 4.43
CA TRP A 42 -6.05 -1.28 5.02
C TRP A 42 -6.96 -1.90 3.96
N TYR A 43 -7.45 -1.08 3.03
CA TYR A 43 -8.24 -1.53 1.91
C TYR A 43 -7.49 -2.56 1.06
N LEU A 44 -6.23 -2.31 0.68
CA LEU A 44 -5.43 -3.26 -0.10
C LEU A 44 -5.15 -4.55 0.67
N CYS A 45 -4.84 -4.47 1.97
CA CYS A 45 -4.58 -5.64 2.80
C CYS A 45 -5.80 -6.57 2.87
N PHE A 46 -6.99 -6.02 3.15
CA PHE A 46 -8.22 -6.82 3.19
C PHE A 46 -8.60 -7.36 1.81
N LEU A 47 -8.40 -6.56 0.77
CA LEU A 47 -8.69 -6.95 -0.61
C LEU A 47 -7.85 -8.16 -1.05
N ILE A 48 -6.57 -8.25 -0.70
CA ILE A 48 -5.71 -9.40 -1.07
C ILE A 48 -6.23 -10.71 -0.44
N VAL A 49 -6.76 -10.67 0.78
CA VAL A 49 -7.28 -11.87 1.47
C VAL A 49 -8.45 -12.51 0.71
N PHE A 50 -9.34 -11.71 0.12
CA PHE A 50 -10.47 -12.22 -0.66
C PHE A 50 -10.09 -12.58 -2.09
N ILE A 51 -9.11 -11.88 -2.67
CA ILE A 51 -8.73 -12.08 -4.07
C ILE A 51 -7.87 -13.33 -4.26
N LEU A 52 -7.02 -13.70 -3.30
CA LEU A 52 -6.19 -14.90 -3.41
C LEU A 52 -7.02 -16.19 -3.63
N PRO A 53 -8.06 -16.49 -2.82
CA PRO A 53 -8.95 -17.62 -3.07
C PRO A 53 -9.65 -17.56 -4.44
N LEU A 54 -10.08 -16.37 -4.86
CA LEU A 54 -10.75 -16.16 -6.13
C LEU A 54 -9.82 -16.37 -7.33
N ASP A 55 -8.57 -15.90 -7.24
CA ASP A 55 -7.52 -16.08 -8.26
C ASP A 55 -7.19 -17.57 -8.43
N VAL A 56 -6.99 -18.29 -7.32
CA VAL A 56 -6.73 -19.74 -7.34
C VAL A 56 -7.90 -20.49 -7.97
N SER A 57 -9.15 -20.17 -7.59
CA SER A 57 -10.33 -20.82 -8.15
C SER A 57 -10.48 -20.59 -9.66
N THR A 58 -10.17 -19.37 -10.12
CA THR A 58 -10.21 -19.01 -11.54
C THR A 58 -9.13 -19.72 -12.33
N THR A 59 -7.92 -19.82 -11.75
CA THR A 59 -6.79 -20.53 -12.35
C THR A 59 -7.09 -22.04 -12.52
N ILE A 60 -7.69 -22.68 -11.50
CA ILE A 60 -8.09 -24.09 -11.58
C ILE A 60 -9.14 -24.30 -12.67
N TYR A 61 -10.16 -23.42 -12.74
CA TYR A 61 -11.19 -23.48 -13.78
C TYR A 61 -10.59 -23.33 -15.19
N ASN A 62 -9.68 -22.38 -15.39
CA ASN A 62 -9.02 -22.17 -16.67
C ASN A 62 -8.16 -23.37 -17.06
N ARG A 63 -7.41 -23.97 -16.12
CA ARG A 63 -6.66 -25.22 -16.37
C ARG A 63 -7.57 -26.37 -16.78
N CYS A 64 -8.73 -26.52 -16.12
CA CYS A 64 -9.73 -27.53 -16.50
C CYS A 64 -10.21 -27.32 -17.93
N LYS A 65 -10.55 -26.07 -18.30
CA LYS A 65 -11.00 -25.72 -19.66
C LYS A 65 -9.94 -26.04 -20.72
N HIS A 66 -8.67 -25.74 -20.45
CA HIS A 66 -7.57 -26.06 -21.36
C HIS A 66 -7.35 -27.59 -21.51
N ALA A 67 -7.43 -28.34 -20.40
CA ALA A 67 -7.32 -29.79 -20.44
C ALA A 67 -8.48 -30.44 -21.22
N ALA A 68 -9.71 -29.92 -21.05
CA ALA A 68 -10.89 -30.38 -21.78
C ALA A 68 -10.85 -30.06 -23.28
N ALA A 69 -10.27 -28.91 -23.67
CA ALA A 69 -10.08 -28.55 -25.07
C ALA A 69 -9.00 -29.41 -25.76
N ASN A 70 -7.98 -29.84 -25.02
CA ASN A 70 -6.93 -30.71 -25.55
C ASN A 70 -7.35 -32.20 -25.58
N SER A 71 -8.34 -32.60 -24.79
CA SER A 71 -8.90 -33.95 -24.77
C SER A 71 -10.08 -34.14 -25.73
N SER A 72 -10.57 -33.09 -26.41
CA SER A 72 -11.48 -33.29 -27.53
C SER A 72 -10.74 -34.01 -28.67
N PRO A 73 -11.25 -35.14 -29.19
CA PRO A 73 -10.56 -35.88 -30.23
C PRO A 73 -10.43 -35.01 -31.49
N PRO A 74 -9.30 -35.06 -32.23
CA PRO A 74 -9.34 -34.69 -33.63
C PRO A 74 -10.31 -35.65 -34.31
N GLU A 75 -11.41 -35.10 -34.84
CA GLU A 75 -12.24 -35.79 -35.81
C GLU A 75 -11.31 -36.22 -36.96
N ASN A 76 -11.18 -37.54 -37.13
CA ASN A 76 -10.39 -38.28 -38.13
C ASN A 76 -8.96 -38.66 -37.73
N SER A 77 -8.78 -39.89 -37.23
CA SER A 77 -7.73 -40.81 -37.70
C SER A 77 -7.99 -42.24 -37.18
N ASN A 78 -8.25 -43.16 -38.11
CA ASN A 78 -8.20 -44.60 -37.88
C ASN A 78 -6.78 -44.99 -37.44
N VAL A 79 -6.57 -45.26 -36.15
CA VAL A 79 -5.31 -45.84 -35.66
C VAL A 79 -5.60 -47.09 -34.85
N THR A 80 -5.55 -48.22 -35.54
CA THR A 80 -5.37 -49.55 -34.97
C THR A 80 -4.01 -49.65 -34.28
N GLY A 81 -4.03 -49.83 -32.95
CA GLY A 81 -3.00 -50.47 -32.14
C GLY A 81 -1.63 -49.79 -32.06
N VAL A 82 -1.19 -49.49 -30.83
CA VAL A 82 0.11 -49.91 -30.24
C VAL A 82 0.22 -49.26 -28.86
N TYR A 83 0.67 -50.05 -27.89
CA TYR A 83 0.86 -49.74 -26.48
C TYR A 83 1.60 -48.41 -26.23
N ALA A 84 0.85 -47.37 -25.87
CA ALA A 84 1.39 -46.24 -25.14
C ALA A 84 1.07 -46.44 -23.66
N THR A 85 2.08 -46.83 -22.88
CA THR A 85 2.08 -46.68 -21.42
C THR A 85 2.11 -45.18 -21.13
N ALA A 86 0.95 -44.53 -21.23
CA ALA A 86 0.77 -43.13 -20.93
C ALA A 86 -0.34 -43.02 -19.87
N THR A 87 0.02 -42.30 -18.82
CA THR A 87 -0.76 -41.80 -17.68
C THR A 87 -2.28 -41.67 -17.90
N PRO A 88 -3.10 -41.86 -16.84
CA PRO A 88 -4.55 -41.92 -16.96
C PRO A 88 -5.10 -40.71 -17.70
N ALA A 89 -5.74 -40.97 -18.85
CA ALA A 89 -6.50 -39.98 -19.57
C ALA A 89 -7.56 -39.39 -18.63
N PRO A 90 -7.60 -38.05 -18.42
CA PRO A 90 -8.62 -37.46 -17.58
C PRO A 90 -9.94 -37.56 -18.35
N SER A 91 -10.88 -38.31 -17.76
CA SER A 91 -12.28 -38.31 -18.12
C SER A 91 -12.79 -36.87 -18.31
N PRO A 92 -13.74 -36.62 -19.23
CA PRO A 92 -14.28 -35.30 -19.47
C PRO A 92 -15.20 -34.92 -18.30
N HIS A 93 -14.60 -34.56 -17.17
CA HIS A 93 -15.35 -33.99 -16.07
C HIS A 93 -15.87 -32.62 -16.51
N PRO A 94 -17.18 -32.35 -16.42
CA PRO A 94 -17.73 -31.05 -16.79
C PRO A 94 -17.11 -29.97 -15.89
N CYS A 95 -16.33 -29.06 -16.47
CA CYS A 95 -15.72 -27.96 -15.73
C CYS A 95 -16.82 -27.03 -15.18
N PHE A 96 -17.04 -27.05 -13.87
CA PHE A 96 -18.05 -26.22 -13.23
C PHE A 96 -17.56 -24.77 -13.13
N LYS A 97 -18.37 -23.83 -13.61
CA LYS A 97 -18.05 -22.40 -13.53
C LYS A 97 -18.25 -21.90 -12.10
N PRO A 98 -17.23 -21.33 -11.44
CA PRO A 98 -17.41 -20.76 -10.12
C PRO A 98 -18.36 -19.55 -10.21
N TRP A 99 -19.16 -19.36 -9.16
CA TRP A 99 -20.19 -18.31 -9.11
C TRP A 99 -19.59 -16.90 -9.25
N SER A 100 -18.32 -16.74 -8.86
CA SER A 100 -17.52 -15.52 -8.97
C SER A 100 -16.33 -15.72 -9.95
N TYR A 101 -16.61 -16.10 -11.19
CA TYR A 101 -15.59 -16.21 -12.24
C TYR A 101 -15.13 -14.81 -12.71
N ILE A 102 -13.83 -14.53 -12.62
CA ILE A 102 -13.17 -13.33 -13.16
C ILE A 102 -12.97 -13.50 -14.67
N PRO A 103 -13.30 -12.51 -15.53
CA PRO A 103 -12.90 -12.52 -16.93
C PRO A 103 -11.37 -12.38 -17.06
N ASP A 104 -10.76 -13.17 -17.96
CA ASP A 104 -9.30 -13.33 -18.08
C ASP A 104 -8.51 -12.02 -18.27
N GLY A 105 -9.14 -10.98 -18.86
CA GLY A 105 -8.51 -9.67 -19.05
C GLY A 105 -8.41 -8.80 -17.79
N ILE A 106 -9.20 -9.08 -16.75
CA ILE A 106 -9.25 -8.23 -15.53
C ILE A 106 -8.15 -8.60 -14.54
N MET A 107 -7.74 -9.86 -14.47
CA MET A 107 -6.72 -10.33 -13.51
C MET A 107 -5.39 -9.55 -13.62
N PRO A 108 -4.79 -9.35 -14.82
CA PRO A 108 -3.53 -8.63 -14.94
C PRO A 108 -3.67 -7.12 -14.66
N ILE A 109 -4.83 -6.53 -15.00
CA ILE A 109 -5.14 -5.13 -14.71
C ILE A 109 -5.25 -4.95 -13.19
N PHE A 110 -5.92 -5.88 -12.52
CA PHE A 110 -6.10 -5.88 -11.08
C PHE A 110 -4.75 -5.93 -10.34
N TRP A 111 -3.91 -6.91 -10.68
CA TRP A 111 -2.58 -7.03 -10.10
C TRP A 111 -1.71 -5.81 -10.38
N ARG A 112 -1.84 -5.20 -11.56
CA ARG A 112 -1.17 -3.93 -11.88
C ARG A 112 -1.61 -2.81 -10.95
N VAL A 113 -2.91 -2.66 -10.70
CA VAL A 113 -3.43 -1.65 -9.76
C VAL A 113 -2.92 -1.91 -8.34
N VAL A 114 -3.01 -3.15 -7.84
CA VAL A 114 -2.50 -3.51 -6.51
C VAL A 114 -1.00 -3.23 -6.39
N TYR A 115 -0.23 -3.58 -7.42
CA TYR A 115 1.21 -3.34 -7.48
C TYR A 115 1.56 -1.85 -7.47
N TRP A 116 0.96 -1.04 -8.34
CA TRP A 116 1.29 0.39 -8.40
C TRP A 116 0.82 1.16 -7.17
N THR A 117 -0.33 0.78 -6.60
CA THR A 117 -0.85 1.40 -5.38
C THR A 117 0.01 1.06 -4.16
N SER A 118 0.49 -0.18 -4.03
CA SER A 118 1.44 -0.54 -2.97
C SER A 118 2.77 0.18 -3.13
N GLN A 119 3.26 0.31 -4.37
CA GLN A 119 4.48 1.05 -4.67
C GLN A 119 4.35 2.53 -4.28
N PHE A 120 3.23 3.17 -4.62
CA PHE A 120 2.95 4.56 -4.23
C PHE A 120 2.81 4.71 -2.71
N LEU A 121 2.15 3.76 -2.03
CA LEU A 121 2.05 3.75 -0.57
C LEU A 121 3.42 3.65 0.10
N THR A 122 4.34 2.84 -0.44
CA THR A 122 5.72 2.77 0.08
C THR A 122 6.42 4.12 -0.03
N TRP A 123 6.22 4.83 -1.14
CA TRP A 123 6.79 6.16 -1.33
C TRP A 123 6.26 7.21 -0.35
N ILE A 124 5.03 7.05 0.15
CA ILE A 124 4.45 7.89 1.21
C ILE A 124 4.93 7.45 2.60
N LEU A 125 5.07 6.13 2.81
CA LEU A 125 5.47 5.57 4.10
C LEU A 125 6.89 5.99 4.48
N LEU A 126 7.83 6.03 3.52
CA LEU A 126 9.23 6.40 3.76
C LEU A 126 9.40 7.81 4.35
N PRO A 127 8.90 8.90 3.74
CA PRO A 127 9.01 10.25 4.30
C PRO A 127 8.22 10.38 5.62
N PHE A 128 7.12 9.64 5.76
CA PHE A 128 6.35 9.60 7.00
C PHE A 128 7.18 8.98 8.14
N MET A 129 7.76 7.80 7.95
CA MET A 129 8.59 7.15 8.97
C MET A 129 9.82 7.99 9.32
N GLN A 130 10.41 8.70 8.35
CA GLN A 130 11.48 9.67 8.60
C GLN A 130 11.01 10.88 9.42
N SER A 131 9.83 11.43 9.11
CA SER A 131 9.20 12.51 9.89
C SER A 131 8.91 12.06 11.32
N TYR A 132 8.38 10.84 11.51
CA TYR A 132 8.12 10.27 12.83
C TYR A 132 9.40 10.06 13.64
N ALA A 133 10.43 9.46 13.02
CA ALA A 133 11.72 9.25 13.68
C ALA A 133 12.41 10.57 14.06
N ARG A 134 12.36 11.59 13.17
CA ARG A 134 12.87 12.94 13.47
C ARG A 134 12.02 13.68 14.50
N SER A 135 10.73 13.36 14.60
CA SER A 135 9.84 14.01 15.57
C SER A 135 10.11 13.56 17.01
N GLY A 136 10.77 12.42 17.24
CA GLY A 136 11.60 12.10 18.41
C GLY A 136 11.11 12.44 19.83
N GLY A 137 9.83 12.74 20.04
CA GLY A 137 9.32 13.31 21.30
C GLY A 137 9.44 14.83 21.45
N PHE A 138 9.85 15.58 20.43
CA PHE A 138 9.78 17.04 20.41
C PHE A 138 8.69 17.50 19.44
N SER A 139 7.51 17.79 19.99
CA SER A 139 6.55 18.69 19.34
C SER A 139 7.30 19.95 18.87
N ILE A 140 6.82 20.64 17.83
CA ILE A 140 7.36 21.94 17.38
C ILE A 140 7.57 22.89 18.58
N THR A 141 6.72 22.80 19.60
CA THR A 141 6.87 23.49 20.89
C THR A 141 8.19 23.19 21.60
N GLY A 142 8.63 21.93 21.64
CA GLY A 142 9.91 21.54 22.21
C GLY A 142 11.09 22.05 21.41
N LYS A 143 10.96 22.13 20.07
CA LYS A 143 11.98 22.70 19.20
C LYS A 143 12.15 24.21 19.45
N ILE A 144 11.04 24.94 19.58
CA ILE A 144 11.05 26.38 19.90
C ILE A 144 11.54 26.60 21.33
N LEU A 145 11.09 25.82 22.31
CA LEU A 145 11.51 25.94 23.70
C LEU A 145 13.02 25.70 23.86
N LEU A 146 13.56 24.75 23.11
CA LEU A 146 14.98 24.41 23.12
C LEU A 146 15.82 25.51 22.44
N GLU A 147 15.39 26.03 21.29
CA GLU A 147 15.97 27.24 20.67
C GLU A 147 15.97 28.45 21.62
N GLN A 148 14.86 28.68 22.35
CA GLN A 148 14.75 29.76 23.32
C GLN A 148 15.66 29.53 24.54
N ALA A 149 15.75 28.30 25.05
CA ALA A 149 16.61 27.96 26.18
C ALA A 149 18.09 28.18 25.83
N PHE A 150 18.52 27.76 24.63
CA PHE A 150 19.88 27.98 24.16
C PHE A 150 20.18 29.48 23.92
N TYR A 151 19.25 30.23 23.33
CA TYR A 151 19.41 31.68 23.17
C TYR A 151 19.63 32.39 24.51
N LEU A 152 18.80 32.08 25.52
CA LEU A 152 18.94 32.68 26.84
C LEU A 152 20.26 32.30 27.53
N GLU A 153 20.76 31.09 27.32
CA GLU A 153 22.07 30.68 27.83
C GLU A 153 23.22 31.46 27.16
N ASP A 154 23.15 31.67 25.84
CA ASP A 154 24.13 32.48 25.11
C ASP A 154 24.09 33.95 25.57
N VAL A 155 22.91 34.52 25.83
CA VAL A 155 22.77 35.88 26.39
C VAL A 155 23.40 35.97 27.79
N ALA A 156 23.14 35.00 28.67
CA ALA A 156 23.69 34.98 30.03
C ALA A 156 25.23 34.82 30.05
N LYS A 157 25.77 33.99 29.15
CA LYS A 157 27.24 33.86 28.98
C LYS A 157 27.86 35.12 28.40
N ASN A 158 27.15 35.83 27.54
CA ASN A 158 27.64 37.08 26.99
C ASN A 158 27.70 38.21 28.03
N GLU A 159 26.72 38.31 28.94
CA GLU A 159 26.73 39.33 30.00
C GLU A 159 27.86 39.15 31.03
N THR A 160 28.30 37.91 31.24
CA THR A 160 29.39 37.58 32.17
C THR A 160 30.78 37.61 31.51
N SER A 161 30.83 37.81 30.19
CA SER A 161 32.08 37.78 29.43
C SER A 161 32.82 39.12 29.49
N ALA A 162 34.02 39.11 30.09
CA ALA A 162 34.88 40.28 30.24
C ALA A 162 35.41 40.87 28.92
N THR A 163 35.27 40.15 27.79
CA THR A 163 35.78 40.57 26.48
C THR A 163 34.78 41.38 25.64
N HIS A 164 33.53 41.57 26.09
CA HIS A 164 32.49 42.33 25.36
C HIS A 164 32.32 41.91 23.88
N GLN A 165 32.63 40.67 23.53
CA GLN A 165 32.40 40.11 22.21
C GLN A 165 31.29 39.07 22.26
N PHE A 166 30.24 39.31 21.48
CA PHE A 166 29.15 38.35 21.28
C PHE A 166 29.68 37.18 20.44
N VAL A 167 29.88 36.02 21.05
CA VAL A 167 30.33 34.80 20.37
C VAL A 167 29.16 33.85 20.28
N HIS A 168 28.63 33.64 19.08
CA HIS A 168 27.63 32.60 18.84
C HIS A 168 28.31 31.23 18.85
N THR A 169 27.79 30.30 19.65
CA THR A 169 28.34 28.95 19.78
C THR A 169 28.14 28.11 18.50
N PHE A 170 27.18 28.46 17.62
CA PHE A 170 26.92 27.72 16.39
C PHE A 170 26.73 28.61 15.16
N GLN A 171 27.17 28.06 14.02
CA GLN A 171 27.08 28.66 12.69
C GLN A 171 25.60 28.71 12.24
N SER A 172 25.14 29.88 11.77
CA SER A 172 23.80 30.06 11.20
C SER A 172 23.48 28.94 10.19
N PRO A 173 22.30 28.30 10.24
CA PRO A 173 21.92 27.34 9.21
C PRO A 173 21.91 28.08 7.86
N GLU A 174 22.69 27.56 6.92
CA GLU A 174 22.72 27.99 5.51
C GLU A 174 21.29 27.95 4.94
N PRO A 175 20.88 28.84 4.02
CA PRO A 175 19.52 28.89 3.53
C PRO A 175 19.11 27.54 2.93
N GLU A 176 18.31 26.79 3.68
CA GLU A 176 17.76 25.52 3.21
C GLU A 176 16.88 25.80 1.99
N ASN A 177 17.21 25.16 0.87
CA ASN A 177 16.44 25.23 -0.35
C ASN A 177 14.95 24.99 -0.05
N ARG A 178 14.09 25.84 -0.61
CA ARG A 178 12.62 25.85 -0.44
C ARG A 178 11.94 24.48 -0.62
N PHE A 179 12.58 23.58 -1.38
CA PHE A 179 12.19 22.19 -1.56
C PHE A 179 12.27 21.35 -0.28
N VAL A 180 13.32 21.53 0.52
CA VAL A 180 13.54 20.76 1.75
C VAL A 180 12.52 21.20 2.82
N GLN A 181 12.20 22.48 2.88
CA GLN A 181 11.17 23.03 3.76
C GLN A 181 9.76 22.47 3.47
N TYR A 182 9.43 22.21 2.20
CA TYR A 182 8.12 21.64 1.82
C TYR A 182 7.96 20.17 2.18
N PHE A 183 9.07 19.40 2.20
CA PHE A 183 9.04 17.96 2.51
C PHE A 183 9.29 17.64 3.99
N TYR A 184 10.01 18.50 4.72
CA TYR A 184 10.41 18.24 6.11
C TYR A 184 9.67 19.05 7.18
N SER A 185 8.83 20.02 6.81
CA SER A 185 7.94 20.69 7.77
C SER A 185 6.55 20.03 7.77
N PRO A 186 6.04 19.55 8.90
CA PRO A 186 4.67 19.04 8.95
C PRO A 186 3.73 20.25 8.87
N ALA A 187 3.08 20.39 7.73
CA ALA A 187 1.87 21.17 7.45
C ALA A 187 1.61 22.39 8.36
N VAL A 188 2.00 23.57 7.86
CA VAL A 188 1.28 24.81 8.13
C VAL A 188 -0.16 24.62 7.65
N GLY A 189 -1.05 24.27 8.58
CA GLY A 189 -2.49 24.40 8.42
C GLY A 189 -2.85 25.84 8.76
N MET A 190 -3.17 26.60 7.71
CA MET A 190 -4.05 27.76 7.81
C MET A 190 -5.49 27.28 8.07
#